data_AF-A0A9Q1EN35-F1
#
_entry.id   AF-A0A9Q1EN35-F1
#
_cell.length_a   1.000
_cell.length_b   1.000
_cell.length_c   1.000
_cell.angle_alpha   90.00
_cell.angle_beta   90.00
_cell.angle_gamma   90.00
#
_symmetry.space_group_name_H-M   'P 1'
#
loop_
_entity.id
_entity.type
_entity.pdbx_description
1 polymer ?
#
loop_
_entity_poly.entity_id
_entity_poly.type
_entity_poly.pdbx_seq_one_letter_code
_entity_poly.pdbx_strand_id
1 'polypeptide(L)'
;MTTRRGSGYQQANVVILHKSLADDFEAFCCTNSGPLPLLYRSQPGEWACPPLAEDSDIRTHCPQYCVFENGRLAAQVPSLTTFTRQMQDMVSFYIGCSFSFEQNLRAAGVPVRNVEQNRNISMFRTSLPCHGVGVFQCPMVVSMRPVPEGKLDAAAQVSHLAPMAHGGPIHIGDPALIGIQDVSRPEYGEAVDPHP
;
A
#
# COMPACT_ATOMS: atom_id res chain seq x y z
N MET A 1 2.29 -4.98 8.28
CA MET A 1 0.94 -5.20 7.72
C MET A 1 0.02 -5.67 8.82
N THR A 2 -1.10 -4.98 9.08
CA THR A 2 -2.16 -5.43 9.98
C THR A 2 -3.24 -6.11 9.15
N THR A 3 -3.30 -7.44 9.12
CA THR A 3 -4.47 -8.11 8.55
C THR A 3 -5.65 -7.92 9.50
N ARG A 4 -6.66 -7.17 9.04
CA ARG A 4 -8.05 -7.32 9.49
C ARG A 4 -8.33 -6.95 10.96
N ARG A 5 -8.13 -5.68 11.32
CA ARG A 5 -8.72 -5.08 12.54
C ARG A 5 -9.61 -3.90 12.15
N GLY A 6 -10.90 -3.97 12.53
CA GLY A 6 -11.92 -2.92 12.31
C GLY A 6 -12.75 -3.13 11.04
N SER A 7 -13.89 -3.82 11.14
CA SER A 7 -14.88 -3.86 10.06
C SER A 7 -15.40 -2.45 9.78
N GLY A 8 -15.36 -2.01 8.52
CA GLY A 8 -15.89 -0.71 8.09
C GLY A 8 -14.90 0.46 8.07
N TYR A 9 -13.66 0.26 8.52
CA TYR A 9 -12.61 1.30 8.48
C TYR A 9 -11.61 1.04 7.35
N GLN A 10 -11.14 2.11 6.71
CA GLN A 10 -10.07 2.04 5.72
C GLN A 10 -8.72 1.92 6.44
N GLN A 11 -7.89 0.97 6.00
CA GLN A 11 -6.50 0.87 6.44
C GLN A 11 -5.59 1.71 5.55
N ALA A 12 -4.50 2.22 6.11
CA ALA A 12 -3.48 2.95 5.39
C ALA A 12 -2.10 2.33 5.63
N ASN A 13 -1.26 2.39 4.60
CA ASN A 13 0.18 2.25 4.75
C ASN A 13 0.74 3.58 5.24
N VAL A 14 1.84 3.54 5.98
CA VAL A 14 2.46 4.74 6.55
C VAL A 14 3.91 4.81 6.10
N VAL A 15 4.30 5.98 5.61
CA VAL A 15 5.69 6.34 5.31
C VAL A 15 6.04 7.58 6.13
N ILE A 16 7.18 7.55 6.83
CA ILE A 16 7.63 8.66 7.67
C ILE A 16 9.01 9.08 7.19
N LEU A 17 9.15 10.35 6.80
CA LEU A 17 10.37 10.88 6.18
C LEU A 17 10.76 12.21 6.82
N HIS A 18 12.04 12.54 6.75
CA HIS A 18 12.52 13.84 7.19
C HIS A 18 11.88 14.94 6.34
N LYS A 19 11.52 16.07 6.96
CA LYS A 19 10.81 17.19 6.33
C LYS A 19 11.45 17.72 5.05
N SER A 20 12.78 17.59 4.92
CA SER A 20 13.52 17.99 3.72
C SER A 20 13.17 17.17 2.46
N LEU A 21 12.53 16.02 2.62
CA LEU A 21 12.09 15.14 1.53
C LEU A 21 10.56 15.19 1.33
N ALA A 22 9.84 15.91 2.20
CA ALA A 22 8.40 15.80 2.28
C ALA A 22 7.68 16.36 1.05
N ASP A 23 8.12 17.51 0.53
CA ASP A 23 7.50 18.14 -0.64
C ASP A 23 7.71 17.30 -1.91
N ASP A 24 8.94 16.80 -2.11
CA ASP A 24 9.26 15.88 -3.21
C ASP A 24 8.45 14.58 -3.11
N PHE A 25 8.27 14.05 -1.91
CA PHE A 25 7.50 12.81 -1.72
C PHE A 25 6.01 13.02 -1.95
N GLU A 26 5.44 14.14 -1.50
CA GLU A 26 4.04 14.49 -1.80
C GLU A 26 3.83 14.63 -3.31
N ALA A 27 4.70 15.37 -4.00
CA ALA A 27 4.63 15.52 -5.45
C ALA A 27 4.83 14.16 -6.16
N PHE A 28 5.69 13.29 -5.65
CA PHE A 28 5.85 11.92 -6.14
C PHE A 28 4.56 11.09 -5.99
N CYS A 29 3.89 11.18 -4.84
CA CYS A 29 2.59 10.53 -4.62
C CYS A 29 1.51 11.08 -5.56
N CYS A 30 1.39 12.41 -5.69
CA CYS A 30 0.42 13.04 -6.59
C CYS A 30 0.63 12.66 -8.06
N THR A 31 1.90 12.61 -8.50
CA THR A 31 2.27 12.21 -9.87
C THR A 31 1.98 10.73 -10.13
N ASN A 32 2.04 9.90 -9.09
CA ASN A 32 1.81 8.47 -9.15
C ASN A 32 0.58 8.06 -8.32
N SER A 33 -0.53 8.81 -8.46
CA SER A 33 -1.71 8.69 -7.60
C SER A 33 -2.42 7.33 -7.65
N GLY A 34 -2.24 6.56 -8.73
CA GLY A 34 -2.72 5.18 -8.84
C GLY A 34 -2.07 4.24 -7.81
N PRO A 35 -0.73 4.02 -7.88
CA PRO A 35 -0.03 3.19 -6.91
C PRO A 35 0.17 3.86 -5.53
N LEU A 36 0.14 5.20 -5.44
CA LEU A 36 0.41 5.96 -4.22
C LEU A 36 -0.74 6.94 -3.89
N PRO A 37 -1.95 6.45 -3.61
CA PRO A 37 -3.08 7.31 -3.25
C PRO A 37 -2.81 7.95 -1.89
N LEU A 38 -2.41 9.23 -1.88
CA LEU A 38 -2.15 9.98 -0.67
C LEU A 38 -3.46 10.34 0.03
N LEU A 39 -3.66 9.83 1.25
CA LEU A 39 -4.83 10.14 2.08
C LEU A 39 -4.58 11.34 3.00
N TYR A 40 -3.38 11.43 3.57
CA TYR A 40 -3.02 12.50 4.49
C TYR A 40 -1.49 12.70 4.53
N ARG A 41 -1.10 13.96 4.70
CA ARG A 41 0.25 14.42 5.00
C ARG A 41 0.20 15.22 6.29
N SER A 42 0.99 14.84 7.30
CA SER A 42 1.09 15.59 8.55
C SER A 42 1.94 16.86 8.40
N GLN A 43 1.84 17.76 9.38
CA GLN A 43 2.90 18.76 9.57
C GLN A 43 4.18 18.10 10.11
N PRO A 44 5.37 18.71 9.90
CA PRO A 44 6.59 18.26 10.54
C PRO A 44 6.43 18.23 12.07
N GLY A 45 6.79 17.11 12.69
CA GLY A 45 6.69 16.95 14.15
C GLY A 45 5.30 16.61 14.68
N GLU A 46 4.29 16.59 13.82
CA GLU A 46 2.93 16.22 14.20
C GLU A 46 2.79 14.68 14.23
N TRP A 47 2.30 14.16 15.36
CA TRP A 47 2.07 12.71 15.55
C TRP A 47 0.62 12.31 15.41
N ALA A 48 -0.27 13.28 15.52
CA ALA A 48 -1.71 13.09 15.37
C ALA A 48 -2.12 13.20 13.90
N CYS A 49 -3.21 12.52 13.58
CA CYS A 49 -3.90 12.60 12.31
C CYS A 49 -5.43 12.70 12.54
N PRO A 50 -5.91 13.81 13.14
CA PRO A 50 -7.33 13.96 13.46
C PRO A 50 -8.27 13.77 12.26
N PRO A 51 -7.92 14.18 11.02
CA PRO A 51 -8.79 13.95 9.87
C PRO A 51 -9.06 12.47 9.53
N LEU A 52 -8.17 11.56 9.90
CA LEU A 52 -8.33 10.12 9.63
C LEU A 52 -8.75 9.32 10.87
N ALA A 53 -8.28 9.71 12.06
CA ALA A 53 -8.61 9.03 13.31
C ALA A 53 -8.48 9.99 14.50
N GLU A 54 -9.54 10.07 15.30
CA GLU A 54 -9.50 10.72 16.61
C GLU A 54 -8.47 10.03 17.53
N ASP A 55 -7.83 10.82 18.40
CA ASP A 55 -6.80 10.36 19.35
C ASP A 55 -5.66 9.55 18.71
N SER A 56 -5.29 9.90 17.47
CA SER A 56 -4.21 9.22 16.78
C SER A 56 -2.82 9.58 17.30
N ASP A 57 -1.98 8.56 17.49
CA ASP A 57 -0.54 8.73 17.71
C ASP A 57 0.24 7.75 16.82
N ILE A 58 0.81 8.27 15.74
CA ILE A 58 1.56 7.47 14.77
C ILE A 58 2.80 6.80 15.34
N ARG A 59 3.21 7.12 16.58
CA ARG A 59 4.34 6.45 17.21
C ARG A 59 3.96 5.10 17.80
N THR A 60 2.68 4.87 18.09
CA THR A 60 2.20 3.67 18.79
C THR A 60 1.06 2.94 18.06
N HIS A 61 0.48 3.54 17.02
CA HIS A 61 -0.72 3.02 16.36
C HIS A 61 -0.48 1.84 15.40
N CYS A 62 0.68 1.77 14.75
CA CYS A 62 1.06 0.58 13.99
C CYS A 62 1.64 -0.50 14.94
N PRO A 63 1.35 -1.79 14.72
CA PRO A 63 1.87 -2.86 15.56
C PRO A 63 3.39 -3.06 15.42
N GLN A 64 3.96 -2.60 14.31
CA GLN A 64 5.38 -2.72 13.99
C GLN A 64 5.76 -1.65 12.97
N TYR A 65 6.93 -1.06 13.15
CA TYR A 65 7.57 -0.12 12.24
C TYR A 65 8.87 -0.71 11.73
N CYS A 66 9.18 -0.45 10.46
CA CYS A 66 10.48 -0.76 9.86
C CYS A 66 11.27 0.54 9.76
N VAL A 67 12.40 0.62 10.47
CA VAL A 67 13.30 1.78 10.46
C VAL A 67 14.38 1.53 9.44
N PHE A 68 14.53 2.48 8.50
CA PHE A 68 15.51 2.40 7.43
C PHE A 68 16.58 3.48 7.60
N GLU A 69 17.84 3.10 7.42
CA GLU A 69 18.99 4.00 7.41
C GLU A 69 19.81 3.73 6.16
N ASN A 70 20.16 4.78 5.40
CA ASN A 70 20.91 4.67 4.15
C ASN A 70 20.33 3.62 3.18
N GLY A 71 18.99 3.54 3.10
CA GLY A 71 18.27 2.61 2.22
C GLY A 71 18.26 1.15 2.69
N ARG A 72 18.73 0.84 3.90
CA ARG A 72 18.76 -0.53 4.45
C ARG A 72 17.90 -0.62 5.71
N LEU A 73 17.24 -1.76 5.90
CA LEU A 73 16.49 -2.03 7.12
C LEU A 73 17.46 -2.09 8.30
N ALA A 74 17.38 -1.12 9.20
CA ALA A 74 18.23 -1.00 10.37
C ALA A 74 17.60 -1.67 11.59
N ALA A 75 16.28 -1.51 11.78
CA ALA A 75 15.56 -2.09 12.89
C ALA A 75 14.08 -2.34 12.58
N GLN A 76 13.49 -3.26 13.32
CA GLN A 76 12.04 -3.37 13.44
C GLN A 76 11.66 -3.11 14.89
N VAL A 77 10.77 -2.14 15.11
CA VAL A 77 10.39 -1.69 16.46
C VAL A 77 8.87 -1.73 16.62
N PRO A 78 8.35 -2.05 17.82
CA PRO A 78 6.90 -2.04 18.07
C PRO A 78 6.35 -0.63 18.26
N SER A 79 7.22 0.36 18.47
CA SER A 79 6.86 1.75 18.76
C SER A 79 7.98 2.69 18.34
N LEU A 80 7.61 3.92 17.94
CA LEU A 80 8.52 5.03 17.65
C LEU A 80 8.71 5.99 18.83
N THR A 81 8.19 5.67 20.02
CA THR A 81 8.30 6.55 21.21
C THR A 81 9.75 6.85 21.60
N THR A 82 10.69 5.93 21.35
CA THR A 82 12.12 6.14 21.55
C THR A 82 12.76 7.10 20.54
N PHE A 83 12.08 7.39 19.43
CA PHE A 83 12.52 8.30 18.36
C PHE A 83 11.88 9.70 18.48
N THR A 84 11.28 10.04 19.62
CA THR A 84 10.50 11.28 19.81
C THR A 84 11.25 12.54 19.38
N ARG A 85 12.58 12.62 19.62
CA ARG A 85 13.38 13.76 19.19
C ARG A 85 13.50 13.83 17.67
N GLN A 86 13.84 12.71 17.02
CA GLN A 86 13.94 12.62 15.56
C GLN A 86 12.61 12.93 14.90
N MET A 87 11.51 12.48 15.50
CA MET A 87 10.15 12.70 15.00
C MET A 87 9.77 14.18 14.88
N GLN A 88 10.44 15.11 15.57
CA GLN A 88 10.17 16.56 15.47
C GLN A 88 10.41 17.11 14.06
N ASP A 89 11.33 16.50 13.31
CA ASP A 89 11.64 16.88 11.93
C ASP A 89 11.07 15.90 10.91
N MET A 90 10.19 14.99 11.32
CA MET A 90 9.58 13.98 10.46
C MET A 90 8.16 14.37 10.04
N VAL A 91 7.80 13.97 8.83
CA VAL A 91 6.47 14.10 8.24
C VAL A 91 5.92 12.70 7.99
N SER A 92 4.69 12.47 8.41
CA SER A 92 3.98 11.19 8.23
C SER A 92 3.03 11.28 7.05
N PHE A 93 3.12 10.30 6.16
CA PHE A 93 2.28 10.14 4.98
C PHE A 93 1.43 8.88 5.12
N TYR A 94 0.12 9.05 5.04
CA TYR A 94 -0.85 7.97 5.04
C TYR A 94 -1.25 7.68 3.61
N ILE A 95 -0.93 6.48 3.13
CA ILE A 95 -1.15 6.04 1.76
C ILE A 95 -2.25 4.99 1.78
N GLY A 96 -3.27 5.16 0.94
CA GLY A 96 -4.42 4.26 0.90
C GLY A 96 -4.03 2.82 0.59
N CYS A 97 -4.73 1.88 1.23
CA CYS A 97 -4.53 0.44 1.04
C CYS A 97 -5.79 -0.22 0.44
N SER A 98 -5.60 -1.34 -0.26
CA SER A 98 -6.60 -2.12 -1.01
C SER A 98 -7.70 -2.80 -0.19
N PHE A 99 -8.02 -2.37 1.02
CA PHE A 99 -8.95 -3.16 1.83
C PHE A 99 -10.42 -2.97 1.45
N SER A 100 -10.84 -1.75 1.09
CA SER A 100 -12.18 -1.52 0.51
C SER A 100 -12.36 -2.26 -0.82
N PHE A 101 -11.26 -2.45 -1.55
CA PHE A 101 -11.23 -3.16 -2.82
C PHE A 101 -11.63 -4.64 -2.68
N GLU A 102 -11.15 -5.35 -1.66
CA GLU A 102 -11.50 -6.76 -1.45
C GLU A 102 -12.98 -6.97 -1.11
N GLN A 103 -13.60 -6.03 -0.39
CA GLN A 103 -15.03 -6.08 -0.08
C GLN A 103 -15.86 -5.91 -1.35
N ASN A 104 -15.50 -4.95 -2.21
CA ASN A 104 -16.19 -4.70 -3.47
C ASN A 104 -16.09 -5.89 -4.43
N LEU A 105 -14.91 -6.52 -4.53
CA LEU A 105 -14.74 -7.74 -5.33
C LEU A 105 -15.67 -8.87 -4.84
N ARG A 106 -15.70 -9.12 -3.53
CA ARG A 106 -16.55 -10.16 -2.95
C ARG A 106 -18.03 -9.87 -3.15
N ALA A 107 -18.46 -8.61 -3.01
CA ALA A 107 -19.83 -8.19 -3.26
C ALA A 107 -20.25 -8.39 -4.73
N ALA A 108 -19.31 -8.25 -5.67
CA ALA A 108 -19.51 -8.56 -7.09
C ALA A 108 -19.40 -10.07 -7.42
N GLY A 109 -19.21 -10.92 -6.41
CA GLY A 109 -19.02 -12.36 -6.60
C GLY A 109 -17.72 -12.71 -7.32
N VAL A 110 -16.68 -11.88 -7.18
CA VAL A 110 -15.30 -12.19 -7.59
C VAL A 110 -14.58 -12.83 -6.40
N PRO A 111 -13.99 -14.03 -6.56
CA PRO A 111 -13.27 -14.69 -5.47
C PRO A 111 -12.00 -13.92 -5.11
N VAL A 112 -11.64 -13.91 -3.82
CA VAL A 112 -10.47 -13.19 -3.31
C VAL A 112 -9.59 -14.19 -2.56
N ARG A 113 -8.66 -14.81 -3.30
CA ARG A 113 -7.93 -16.00 -2.85
C ARG A 113 -7.09 -15.78 -1.61
N ASN A 114 -6.45 -14.62 -1.47
CA ASN A 114 -5.69 -14.27 -0.27
C ASN A 114 -6.60 -14.21 0.97
N VAL A 115 -7.83 -13.70 0.83
CA VAL A 115 -8.82 -13.68 1.92
C VAL A 115 -9.32 -15.10 2.24
N GLU A 116 -9.65 -15.88 1.22
CA GLU A 116 -10.15 -17.26 1.38
C GLU A 116 -9.11 -18.20 2.01
N GLN A 117 -7.83 -17.98 1.72
CA GLN A 117 -6.71 -18.77 2.25
C GLN A 117 -6.09 -18.16 3.52
N ASN A 118 -6.62 -17.04 4.01
CA ASN A 118 -6.08 -16.30 5.16
C ASN A 118 -4.57 -15.98 5.02
N ARG A 119 -4.20 -15.47 3.83
CA ARG A 119 -2.84 -15.09 3.45
C ARG A 119 -2.76 -13.60 3.17
N ASN A 120 -1.59 -13.01 3.37
CA ASN A 120 -1.30 -11.67 2.89
C ASN A 120 -1.32 -11.63 1.36
N ILE A 121 -1.79 -10.51 0.81
CA ILE A 121 -1.87 -10.33 -0.63
C ILE A 121 -0.49 -10.47 -1.29
N SER A 122 -0.41 -11.23 -2.39
CA SER A 122 0.82 -11.36 -3.17
C SER A 122 1.14 -10.04 -3.85
N MET A 123 2.34 -9.51 -3.62
CA MET A 123 2.80 -8.27 -4.24
C MET A 123 4.12 -8.48 -4.95
N PHE A 124 4.24 -7.81 -6.11
CA PHE A 124 5.35 -8.00 -7.03
C PHE A 124 5.97 -6.68 -7.44
N ARG A 125 7.30 -6.67 -7.55
CA ARG A 125 8.01 -5.53 -8.16
C ARG A 125 8.00 -5.69 -9.68
N THR A 126 7.39 -4.74 -10.38
CA THR A 126 7.30 -4.77 -11.84
C THR A 126 8.55 -4.17 -12.50
N SER A 127 8.63 -4.28 -13.83
CA SER A 127 9.58 -3.53 -14.67
C SER A 127 9.06 -2.13 -15.05
N LEU A 128 7.81 -1.80 -14.70
CA LEU A 128 7.20 -0.51 -14.99
C LEU A 128 7.69 0.53 -13.98
N PRO A 129 8.31 1.64 -14.41
CA PRO A 129 8.76 2.68 -13.50
C PRO A 129 7.59 3.56 -13.02
N CYS A 130 7.63 4.00 -11.77
CA CYS A 130 6.92 5.21 -11.35
C CYS A 130 7.55 6.43 -12.03
N HIS A 131 6.75 7.47 -12.27
CA HIS A 131 7.24 8.76 -12.73
C HIS A 131 8.09 9.41 -11.63
N GLY A 132 9.37 9.65 -11.92
CA GLY A 132 10.32 10.19 -10.95
C GLY A 132 10.02 11.65 -10.57
N VAL A 133 10.20 11.98 -9.30
CA VAL A 133 10.06 13.34 -8.77
C VAL A 133 11.13 13.59 -7.71
N GLY A 134 11.92 14.64 -7.87
CA GLY A 134 13.04 14.95 -6.97
C GLY A 134 14.00 13.77 -6.85
N VAL A 135 14.23 13.31 -5.62
CA VAL A 135 15.06 12.12 -5.35
C VAL A 135 14.32 10.78 -5.48
N PHE A 136 13.00 10.80 -5.68
CA PHE A 136 12.18 9.59 -5.70
C PHE A 136 12.03 9.03 -7.10
N GLN A 137 12.50 7.80 -7.27
CA GLN A 137 12.29 6.99 -8.46
C GLN A 137 12.35 5.52 -8.05
N CYS A 138 11.35 4.74 -8.44
CA CYS A 138 11.31 3.31 -8.17
C CYS A 138 10.46 2.56 -9.21
N PRO A 139 10.67 1.25 -9.36
CA PRO A 139 9.70 0.40 -10.05
C PRO A 139 8.39 0.34 -9.26
N MET A 140 7.26 0.29 -9.98
CA MET A 140 5.95 0.13 -9.39
C MET A 140 5.82 -1.25 -8.76
N VAL A 141 5.34 -1.29 -7.51
CA VAL A 141 4.93 -2.53 -6.84
C VAL A 141 3.44 -2.71 -7.03
N VAL A 142 3.02 -3.90 -7.44
CA VAL A 142 1.62 -4.24 -7.72
C VAL A 142 1.15 -5.35 -6.80
N SER A 143 -0.14 -5.35 -6.46
CA SER A 143 -0.77 -6.54 -5.88
C SER A 143 -1.40 -7.38 -6.98
N MET A 144 -1.26 -8.69 -6.90
CA MET A 144 -1.81 -9.64 -7.89
C MET A 144 -2.93 -10.46 -7.25
N ARG A 145 -4.01 -10.64 -8.00
CA ARG A 145 -5.14 -11.50 -7.61
C ARG A 145 -5.50 -12.42 -8.78
N PRO A 146 -5.51 -13.74 -8.59
CA PRO A 146 -6.07 -14.64 -9.59
C PRO A 146 -7.60 -14.45 -9.64
N VAL A 147 -8.11 -14.10 -10.83
CA VAL A 147 -9.52 -13.85 -11.09
C VAL A 147 -9.98 -14.77 -12.23
N PRO A 148 -11.09 -15.51 -12.09
CA PRO A 148 -11.65 -16.32 -13.17
C PRO A 148 -11.98 -15.47 -14.39
N GLU A 149 -11.75 -15.99 -15.60
CA GLU A 149 -11.92 -15.24 -16.87
C GLU A 149 -13.30 -14.57 -16.98
N GLY A 150 -14.38 -15.32 -16.71
CA GLY A 150 -15.76 -14.80 -16.74
C GLY A 150 -16.09 -13.78 -15.63
N LYS A 151 -15.14 -13.42 -14.78
CA LYS A 151 -15.26 -12.42 -13.71
C LYS A 151 -14.32 -11.23 -13.90
N LEU A 152 -13.48 -11.22 -14.95
CA LEU A 152 -12.52 -10.14 -15.20
C LEU A 152 -13.21 -8.79 -15.39
N ASP A 153 -14.28 -8.73 -16.18
CA ASP A 153 -15.03 -7.49 -16.41
C ASP A 153 -15.62 -6.93 -15.12
N ALA A 154 -16.22 -7.82 -14.30
CA ALA A 154 -16.77 -7.43 -13.00
C ALA A 154 -15.66 -6.89 -12.08
N ALA A 155 -14.50 -7.56 -12.03
CA ALA A 155 -13.37 -7.13 -11.23
C ALA A 155 -12.83 -5.77 -11.69
N ALA A 156 -12.73 -5.53 -13.01
CA ALA A 156 -12.29 -4.27 -13.58
C ALA A 156 -13.28 -3.12 -13.32
N GLN A 157 -14.59 -3.38 -13.43
CA GLN A 157 -15.61 -2.37 -13.18
C GLN A 157 -15.65 -1.94 -11.72
N VAL A 158 -15.63 -2.88 -10.76
CA VAL A 158 -15.72 -2.52 -9.34
C VAL A 158 -14.44 -1.94 -8.76
N SER A 159 -13.28 -2.23 -9.36
CA SER A 159 -12.00 -1.59 -9.01
C SER A 159 -11.94 -0.14 -9.47
N HIS A 160 -12.41 0.14 -10.69
CA HIS A 160 -12.33 1.48 -11.28
C HIS A 160 -13.03 2.56 -10.46
N LEU A 161 -14.13 2.20 -9.79
CA LEU A 161 -14.94 3.11 -8.98
C LEU A 161 -14.29 3.53 -7.65
N ALA A 162 -13.10 3.02 -7.33
CA ALA A 162 -12.41 3.29 -6.06
C ALA A 162 -11.01 3.92 -6.29
N PRO A 163 -10.93 5.16 -6.82
CA PRO A 163 -9.65 5.79 -7.17
C PRO A 163 -8.73 5.99 -5.94
N MET A 164 -9.30 6.16 -4.75
CA MET A 164 -8.54 6.32 -3.50
C MET A 164 -8.11 4.98 -2.86
N ALA A 165 -8.40 3.84 -3.51
CA ALA A 165 -8.11 2.49 -3.00
C ALA A 165 -7.56 1.56 -4.10
N HIS A 166 -6.58 2.06 -4.86
CA HIS A 166 -5.83 1.47 -6.00
C HIS A 166 -6.38 1.70 -7.41
N GLY A 167 -7.63 2.14 -7.59
CA GLY A 167 -8.19 2.30 -8.93
C GLY A 167 -8.27 0.98 -9.72
N GLY A 168 -8.46 1.09 -11.04
CA GLY A 168 -8.58 -0.07 -11.93
C GLY A 168 -7.28 -0.88 -12.06
N PRO A 169 -7.33 -2.10 -12.64
CA PRO A 169 -6.15 -2.94 -12.80
C PRO A 169 -5.15 -2.27 -13.76
N ILE A 170 -3.88 -2.22 -13.35
CA ILE A 170 -2.81 -1.68 -14.20
C ILE A 170 -2.36 -2.67 -15.29
N HIS A 171 -2.68 -3.96 -15.12
CA HIS A 171 -2.38 -5.04 -16.06
C HIS A 171 -3.33 -6.22 -15.86
N ILE A 172 -3.72 -6.87 -16.95
CA ILE A 172 -4.49 -8.13 -16.97
C ILE A 172 -3.85 -9.03 -18.03
N GLY A 173 -3.55 -10.27 -17.68
CA GLY A 173 -2.98 -11.25 -18.60
C GLY A 173 -1.55 -11.66 -18.23
N ASP A 174 -0.69 -11.81 -19.24
CA ASP A 174 0.65 -12.38 -19.07
C ASP A 174 1.54 -11.53 -18.14
N PRO A 175 1.93 -12.04 -16.95
CA PRO A 175 2.73 -11.30 -15.98
C PRO A 175 4.13 -10.91 -16.52
N ALA A 176 4.66 -11.64 -17.50
CA ALA A 176 5.98 -11.36 -18.07
C ALA A 176 6.03 -9.99 -18.76
N LEU A 177 4.91 -9.50 -19.30
CA LEU A 177 4.80 -8.18 -19.93
C LEU A 177 5.07 -7.02 -18.98
N ILE A 178 4.88 -7.24 -17.67
CA ILE A 178 5.22 -6.26 -16.62
C ILE A 178 6.44 -6.70 -15.81
N GLY A 179 7.23 -7.64 -16.34
CA GLY A 179 8.50 -8.08 -15.76
C GLY A 179 8.38 -9.11 -14.63
N ILE A 180 7.20 -9.70 -14.42
CA ILE A 180 6.98 -10.74 -13.39
C ILE A 180 7.12 -12.11 -14.07
N GLN A 181 8.19 -12.84 -13.76
CA GLN A 181 8.50 -14.14 -14.39
C GLN A 181 7.77 -15.32 -13.72
N ASP A 182 7.50 -15.21 -12.42
CA ASP A 182 6.92 -16.31 -11.64
C ASP A 182 5.98 -15.76 -10.56
N VAL A 183 4.67 -15.90 -10.80
CA VAL A 183 3.61 -15.46 -9.89
C VAL A 183 3.50 -16.31 -8.62
N SER A 184 4.21 -17.44 -8.52
CA SER A 184 4.26 -18.24 -7.30
C SER A 184 5.29 -17.72 -6.28
N ARG A 185 6.10 -16.73 -6.66
CA ARG A 185 7.21 -16.20 -5.84
C ARG A 185 7.10 -14.68 -5.65
N PRO A 186 6.11 -14.19 -4.89
CA PRO A 186 5.98 -12.76 -4.62
C PRO A 186 7.17 -12.22 -3.84
N GLU A 187 7.62 -11.01 -4.18
CA GLU A 187 8.63 -10.29 -3.38
C GLU A 187 8.09 -9.87 -2.00
N TYR A 188 6.78 -9.64 -1.89
CA TYR A 188 6.14 -9.29 -0.63
C TYR A 188 4.79 -9.99 -0.46
N GLY A 189 4.42 -10.26 0.79
CA GLY A 189 3.21 -11.01 1.12
C GLY A 189 3.39 -12.51 0.90
N GLU A 190 2.31 -13.20 0.55
CA GLU A 190 2.30 -14.66 0.45
C GLU A 190 1.69 -15.10 -0.88
N ALA A 191 2.22 -16.18 -1.47
CA ALA A 191 1.66 -16.76 -2.69
C ALA A 191 0.28 -17.35 -2.41
N VAL A 192 -0.59 -17.41 -3.42
CA VAL A 192 -1.94 -17.99 -3.29
C VAL A 192 -2.19 -19.02 -4.38
N ASP A 193 -2.94 -20.06 -4.04
CA ASP A 193 -3.35 -21.06 -5.01
C ASP A 193 -4.58 -20.56 -5.80
N PRO A 194 -4.54 -20.53 -7.15
CA PRO A 194 -5.70 -20.15 -7.96
C PRO A 194 -6.85 -21.16 -7.79
N HIS A 195 -8.06 -20.78 -8.22
CA HIS A 195 -9.13 -21.77 -8.36
C HIS A 195 -8.77 -22.77 -9.49
N PRO A 196 -9.23 -24.03 -9.38
CA PRO A 196 -9.14 -25.01 -10.47
C PRO A 196 -9.83 -24.51 -11.75
#